data_AF-A0A7R9ZE21-F1
#
_entry.id   AF-A0A7R9ZE21-F1
#
_cell.length_a   1.000
_cell.length_b   1.000
_cell.length_c   1.000
_cell.angle_alpha   90.00
_cell.angle_beta   90.00
_cell.angle_gamma   90.00
#
_symmetry.space_group_name_H-M   'P 1'
#
loop_
_entity.id
_entity.type
_entity.pdbx_description
1 polymer ?
#
loop_
_entity_poly.entity_id
_entity_poly.type
_entity_poly.pdbx_seq_one_letter_code
_entity_poly.pdbx_strand_id
1 'polypeptide(L)'
;DKLEQLATRIESNLNDSSHRDLPQVFLDEWKSFVDRHGWDGQDQLFPSCPRYEDSPVLLLAKMLQNAGDNITNPEEIYHEKIRRRREVMALHEEEARSKGCLFSSLKKIQNRNTALEHLMCIRNNPKLHLCQLCGILRSHILKTEQQLVQQGRLEQTGDIFHIDLSEVDQALKDTSMDLMSLVRPRKVVHETAKKAKECPLLVDSRCRILRPDPPEIDHEDGTLVG
;
A
#
# COMPACT_ATOMS: atom_id res chain seq x y z
N ASP A 1 11.63 -20.35 7.08
CA ASP A 1 10.28 -19.80 6.87
C ASP A 1 9.69 -20.43 5.61
N LYS A 2 8.47 -20.97 5.67
CA LYS A 2 7.89 -21.74 4.54
C LYS A 2 7.60 -20.86 3.32
N LEU A 3 7.31 -19.57 3.56
CA LEU A 3 7.05 -18.61 2.51
C LEU A 3 8.31 -18.26 1.73
N GLU A 4 9.43 -18.06 2.42
CA GLU A 4 10.74 -17.83 1.79
C GLU A 4 11.14 -18.99 0.89
N GLN A 5 10.95 -20.23 1.35
CA GLN A 5 11.22 -21.42 0.53
C GLN A 5 10.36 -21.47 -0.73
N LEU A 6 9.09 -21.07 -0.63
CA LEU A 6 8.19 -21.01 -1.78
C LEU A 6 8.58 -19.87 -2.74
N ALA A 7 8.97 -18.71 -2.21
CA ALA A 7 9.47 -17.59 -3.00
C ALA A 7 10.71 -18.00 -3.83
N THR A 8 11.70 -18.61 -3.19
CA THR A 8 12.90 -19.13 -3.87
C THR A 8 12.55 -20.19 -4.92
N ARG A 9 11.59 -21.09 -4.63
CA ARG A 9 11.14 -22.10 -5.58
C ARG A 9 10.49 -21.47 -6.81
N ILE A 10 9.67 -20.43 -6.64
CA ILE A 10 9.05 -19.69 -7.74
C ILE A 10 10.11 -19.02 -8.60
N GLU A 11 11.06 -18.29 -7.98
CA GLU A 11 12.15 -17.64 -8.70
C GLU A 11 13.01 -18.63 -9.49
N SER A 12 13.33 -19.79 -8.89
CA SER A 12 14.08 -20.84 -9.56
C SER A 12 13.32 -21.39 -10.78
N ASN A 13 12.00 -21.60 -10.68
CA ASN A 13 11.18 -22.07 -11.80
C ASN A 13 11.07 -21.03 -12.94
N LEU A 14 11.13 -19.74 -12.60
CA LEU A 14 11.08 -18.63 -13.57
C LEU A 14 12.41 -18.45 -14.31
N ASN A 15 13.53 -18.59 -13.61
CA ASN A 15 14.87 -18.31 -14.13
C ASN A 15 15.57 -19.54 -14.73
N ASP A 16 15.29 -20.73 -14.21
CA ASP A 16 15.92 -21.98 -14.66
C ASP A 16 14.90 -22.88 -15.38
N SER A 17 15.21 -23.22 -16.62
CA SER A 17 14.35 -24.07 -17.46
C SER A 17 14.62 -25.57 -17.26
N SER A 18 15.67 -25.93 -16.53
CA SER A 18 16.13 -27.32 -16.38
C SER A 18 15.29 -28.14 -15.39
N HIS A 19 14.66 -27.49 -14.41
CA HIS A 19 13.81 -28.13 -13.40
C HIS A 19 12.58 -27.27 -13.06
N ARG A 20 11.54 -27.35 -13.91
CA ARG A 20 10.21 -26.78 -13.58
C ARG A 20 9.33 -27.81 -12.92
N ASP A 21 9.01 -27.59 -11.65
CA ASP A 21 8.14 -28.44 -10.84
C ASP A 21 6.81 -27.75 -10.45
N LEU A 22 6.66 -26.47 -10.77
CA LEU A 22 5.42 -25.71 -10.65
C LEU A 22 4.61 -25.72 -11.96
N PRO A 23 3.27 -25.67 -11.91
CA PRO A 23 2.43 -25.63 -13.11
C PRO A 23 2.75 -24.40 -13.98
N GLN A 24 2.89 -24.59 -15.29
CA GLN A 24 3.22 -23.50 -16.21
C GLN A 24 2.20 -22.36 -16.17
N VAL A 25 0.91 -22.69 -16.10
CA VAL A 25 -0.17 -21.71 -15.98
C VAL A 25 0.02 -20.80 -14.75
N PHE A 26 0.47 -21.37 -13.63
CA PHE A 26 0.74 -20.58 -12.44
C PHE A 26 1.93 -19.63 -12.65
N LEU A 27 3.00 -20.08 -13.28
CA LEU A 27 4.19 -19.26 -13.54
C LEU A 27 3.89 -18.10 -14.50
N ASP A 28 3.08 -18.36 -15.54
CA ASP A 28 2.67 -17.35 -16.51
C ASP A 28 1.78 -16.28 -15.86
N GLU A 29 0.80 -16.70 -15.05
CA GLU A 29 -0.06 -15.77 -14.30
C GLU A 29 0.71 -15.00 -13.23
N TRP A 30 1.65 -15.66 -12.54
CA TRP A 30 2.53 -15.01 -11.58
C TRP A 30 3.33 -13.89 -12.24
N LYS A 31 4.00 -14.19 -13.37
CA LYS A 31 4.78 -13.21 -14.12
C LYS A 31 3.89 -12.07 -14.62
N SER A 32 2.75 -12.39 -15.23
CA SER A 32 1.77 -11.41 -15.70
C SER A 32 1.27 -10.49 -14.58
N PHE A 33 1.09 -11.03 -13.37
CA PHE A 33 0.69 -10.26 -12.21
C PHE A 33 1.81 -9.32 -11.74
N VAL A 34 3.02 -9.83 -11.56
CA VAL A 34 4.17 -9.02 -11.10
C VAL A 34 4.51 -7.93 -12.12
N ASP A 35 4.44 -8.21 -13.42
CA ASP A 35 4.69 -7.20 -14.46
C ASP A 35 3.67 -6.05 -14.40
N ARG A 36 2.41 -6.35 -14.04
CA ARG A 36 1.32 -5.34 -13.98
C ARG A 36 1.18 -4.65 -12.62
N HIS A 37 1.46 -5.36 -11.54
CA HIS A 37 1.12 -4.99 -10.17
C HIS A 37 2.29 -5.15 -9.19
N GLY A 38 3.48 -5.51 -9.67
CA GLY A 38 4.68 -5.71 -8.86
C GLY A 38 5.11 -4.48 -8.06
N TRP A 39 4.81 -3.29 -8.59
CA TRP A 39 5.03 -1.99 -7.94
C TRP A 39 4.17 -1.74 -6.68
N ASP A 40 3.12 -2.55 -6.45
CA ASP A 40 2.25 -2.42 -5.28
C ASP A 40 2.86 -3.12 -4.06
N GLY A 41 2.29 -2.85 -2.89
CA GLY A 41 2.77 -3.37 -1.63
C GLY A 41 2.15 -2.65 -0.43
N GLN A 42 2.55 -3.07 0.77
CA GLN A 42 2.23 -2.32 1.96
C GLN A 42 2.96 -0.97 1.94
N ASP A 43 2.28 0.08 2.38
CA ASP A 43 2.87 1.43 2.51
C ASP A 43 3.50 1.92 1.19
N GLN A 44 2.81 1.65 0.07
CA GLN A 44 3.33 1.84 -1.29
C GLN A 44 3.66 3.30 -1.69
N LEU A 45 3.24 4.28 -0.88
CA LEU A 45 3.62 5.68 -1.05
C LEU A 45 5.01 5.99 -0.50
N PHE A 46 5.56 5.12 0.35
CA PHE A 46 6.91 5.27 0.87
C PHE A 46 7.88 4.51 -0.03
N PRO A 47 8.82 5.19 -0.71
CA PRO A 47 9.78 4.54 -1.60
C PRO A 47 10.75 3.59 -0.88
N SER A 48 10.85 3.63 0.45
CA SER A 48 11.70 2.75 1.25
C SER A 48 11.09 1.37 1.53
N CYS A 49 9.76 1.26 1.48
CA CYS A 49 9.07 0.00 1.74
C CYS A 49 9.24 -0.99 0.56
N PRO A 50 9.39 -2.29 0.83
CA PRO A 50 9.48 -3.30 -0.24
C PRO A 50 8.17 -3.42 -1.03
N ARG A 51 8.29 -3.83 -2.29
CA ARG A 51 7.18 -4.09 -3.22
C ARG A 51 7.02 -5.58 -3.49
N TYR A 52 5.93 -5.97 -4.16
CA TYR A 52 5.74 -7.36 -4.56
C TYR A 52 6.82 -7.86 -5.52
N GLU A 53 7.36 -6.98 -6.37
CA GLU A 53 8.50 -7.29 -7.23
C GLU A 53 9.82 -7.48 -6.46
N ASP A 54 9.99 -6.77 -5.33
CA ASP A 54 11.21 -6.86 -4.51
C ASP A 54 11.21 -8.11 -3.62
N SER A 55 10.03 -8.50 -3.12
CA SER A 55 9.87 -9.60 -2.17
C SER A 55 8.58 -10.37 -2.47
N PRO A 56 8.67 -11.50 -3.21
CA PRO A 56 7.55 -12.39 -3.48
C PRO A 56 6.78 -12.84 -2.24
N VAL A 57 7.46 -12.92 -1.09
CA VAL A 57 6.88 -13.30 0.21
C VAL A 57 5.70 -12.42 0.58
N LEU A 58 5.74 -11.12 0.28
CA LEU A 58 4.65 -10.18 0.56
C LEU A 58 3.36 -10.55 -0.19
N LEU A 59 3.51 -10.94 -1.46
CA LEU A 59 2.39 -11.37 -2.28
C LEU A 59 1.88 -12.74 -1.82
N LEU A 60 2.78 -13.68 -1.52
CA LEU A 60 2.42 -15.01 -1.02
C LEU A 60 1.65 -14.94 0.31
N ALA A 61 2.08 -14.08 1.24
CA ALA A 61 1.37 -13.86 2.50
C ALA A 61 -0.07 -13.37 2.28
N LYS A 62 -0.28 -12.49 1.28
CA LYS A 62 -1.61 -12.02 0.88
C LYS A 62 -2.43 -13.10 0.19
N MET A 63 -1.82 -13.93 -0.64
CA MET A 63 -2.50 -15.05 -1.30
C MET A 63 -2.95 -16.10 -0.29
N LEU A 64 -2.17 -16.37 0.76
CA LEU A 64 -2.56 -17.29 1.83
C LEU A 64 -3.84 -16.86 2.55
N GLN A 65 -4.08 -15.55 2.71
CA GLN A 65 -5.33 -15.03 3.27
C GLN A 65 -6.55 -15.32 2.36
N ASN A 66 -6.31 -15.68 1.11
CA ASN A 66 -7.31 -15.98 0.10
C ASN A 66 -7.28 -17.46 -0.34
N ALA A 67 -6.55 -18.34 0.38
CA ALA A 67 -6.47 -19.77 0.10
C ALA A 67 -7.14 -20.63 1.20
N GLY A 68 -8.06 -21.53 0.82
CA GLY A 68 -8.75 -22.45 1.75
C GLY A 68 -10.20 -22.73 1.36
N ASP A 69 -10.83 -23.70 2.04
CA ASP A 69 -12.15 -24.24 1.66
C ASP A 69 -13.33 -23.27 1.92
N ASN A 70 -13.15 -22.25 2.77
CA ASN A 70 -14.21 -21.33 3.20
C ASN A 70 -13.98 -19.88 2.76
N ILE A 71 -13.27 -19.67 1.65
CA ILE A 71 -12.95 -18.33 1.16
C ILE A 71 -13.82 -18.00 -0.04
N THR A 72 -14.66 -16.97 0.10
CA THR A 72 -15.45 -16.44 -1.01
C THR A 72 -14.53 -15.75 -2.01
N ASN A 73 -14.74 -16.04 -3.29
CA ASN A 73 -13.99 -15.41 -4.37
C ASN A 73 -14.09 -13.86 -4.23
N PRO A 74 -12.97 -13.12 -4.18
CA PRO A 74 -12.99 -11.67 -4.07
C PRO A 74 -13.83 -10.95 -5.15
N GLU A 75 -13.92 -11.54 -6.35
CA GLU A 75 -14.76 -11.04 -7.43
C GLU A 75 -16.26 -11.13 -7.09
N GLU A 76 -16.69 -12.23 -6.48
CA GLU A 76 -18.07 -12.41 -6.03
C GLU A 76 -18.43 -11.40 -4.93
N ILE A 77 -17.53 -11.21 -3.96
CA ILE A 77 -17.69 -10.20 -2.90
C ILE A 77 -17.83 -8.80 -3.51
N TYR A 78 -17.05 -8.49 -4.54
CA TYR A 78 -17.13 -7.21 -5.23
C TYR A 78 -18.49 -7.02 -5.92
N HIS A 79 -18.97 -8.02 -6.65
CA HIS A 79 -20.27 -7.96 -7.32
C HIS A 79 -21.43 -7.89 -6.34
N GLU A 80 -21.36 -8.60 -5.22
CA GLU A 80 -22.36 -8.53 -4.16
C GLU A 80 -22.44 -7.12 -3.55
N LYS A 81 -21.29 -6.48 -3.28
CA LYS A 81 -21.24 -5.09 -2.78
C LYS A 81 -21.86 -4.10 -3.77
N ILE A 82 -21.66 -4.30 -5.08
CA ILE A 82 -22.31 -3.46 -6.10
C ILE A 82 -23.82 -3.67 -6.08
N ARG A 83 -24.29 -4.93 -6.03
CA ARG A 83 -25.71 -5.26 -6.00
C ARG A 83 -26.40 -4.62 -4.79
N ARG A 84 -25.85 -4.83 -3.59
CA ARG A 84 -26.36 -4.26 -2.35
C ARG A 84 -26.42 -2.73 -2.38
N ARG A 85 -25.41 -2.08 -2.96
CA ARG A 85 -25.44 -0.61 -3.14
C ARG A 85 -26.62 -0.18 -4.01
N ARG A 86 -26.86 -0.87 -5.12
CA ARG A 86 -27.96 -0.56 -6.05
C ARG A 86 -29.33 -0.78 -5.42
N GLU A 87 -29.48 -1.83 -4.61
CA GLU A 87 -30.69 -2.07 -3.83
C GLU A 87 -30.99 -0.90 -2.88
N VAL A 88 -29.98 -0.44 -2.13
CA VAL A 88 -30.12 0.73 -1.23
C VAL A 88 -30.41 2.02 -2.02
N MET A 89 -29.80 2.20 -3.19
CA MET A 89 -30.09 3.33 -4.07
C MET A 89 -31.54 3.32 -4.55
N ALA A 90 -32.09 2.16 -4.90
CA ALA A 90 -33.49 2.00 -5.32
C ALA A 90 -34.46 2.31 -4.17
N LEU A 91 -34.18 1.84 -2.95
CA LEU A 91 -34.98 2.15 -1.77
C LEU A 91 -35.07 3.66 -1.51
N HIS A 92 -33.96 4.39 -1.63
CA HIS A 92 -33.97 5.86 -1.51
C HIS A 92 -34.81 6.55 -2.60
N GLU A 93 -34.84 6.00 -3.81
CA GLU A 93 -35.68 6.53 -4.89
C GLU A 93 -37.17 6.25 -4.65
N GLU A 94 -37.52 5.06 -4.13
CA GLU A 94 -38.88 4.71 -3.74
C GLU A 94 -39.39 5.56 -2.58
N GLU A 95 -38.57 5.77 -1.55
CA GLU A 95 -38.88 6.63 -0.42
C GLU A 95 -39.11 8.09 -0.86
N ALA A 96 -38.32 8.58 -1.82
CA ALA A 96 -38.49 9.91 -2.38
C ALA A 96 -39.81 10.04 -3.16
N ARG A 97 -40.23 8.98 -3.86
CA ARG A 97 -41.52 8.91 -4.56
C ARG A 97 -42.69 8.88 -3.58
N SER A 98 -42.59 8.07 -2.52
CA SER A 98 -43.70 7.86 -1.57
C SER A 98 -43.98 9.07 -0.69
N LYS A 99 -42.97 9.89 -0.38
CA LYS A 99 -43.12 11.12 0.42
C LYS A 99 -43.81 12.28 -0.31
N GLY A 100 -44.29 12.08 -1.55
CA GLY A 100 -44.99 13.11 -2.33
C GLY A 100 -44.19 14.40 -2.56
N CYS A 101 -42.87 14.33 -2.35
CA CYS A 101 -42.00 15.47 -2.44
C CYS A 101 -41.89 15.91 -3.91
N LEU A 102 -41.83 17.23 -4.14
CA LEU A 102 -41.67 17.84 -5.47
C LEU A 102 -40.65 17.05 -6.32
N PHE A 103 -40.91 16.94 -7.64
CA PHE A 103 -40.06 16.25 -8.63
C PHE A 103 -38.55 16.56 -8.50
N SER A 104 -38.20 17.72 -7.94
CA SER A 104 -36.84 18.15 -7.64
C SER A 104 -36.10 17.24 -6.64
N SER A 105 -36.79 16.62 -5.68
CA SER A 105 -36.21 15.74 -4.66
C SER A 105 -35.75 14.39 -5.24
N LEU A 106 -36.62 13.71 -6.00
CA LEU A 106 -36.29 12.50 -6.72
C LEU A 106 -35.14 12.73 -7.71
N LYS A 107 -35.19 13.83 -8.47
CA LYS A 107 -34.13 14.15 -9.43
C LYS A 107 -32.78 14.38 -8.76
N LYS A 108 -32.75 15.03 -7.58
CA LYS A 108 -31.52 15.19 -6.78
C LYS A 108 -30.96 13.85 -6.34
N ILE A 109 -31.81 12.93 -5.88
CA ILE A 109 -31.38 11.59 -5.43
C ILE A 109 -30.84 10.77 -6.61
N GLN A 110 -31.50 10.80 -7.76
CA GLN A 110 -31.03 10.13 -8.96
C GLN A 110 -29.67 10.70 -9.41
N ASN A 111 -29.52 12.02 -9.46
CA ASN A 111 -28.25 12.66 -9.82
C ASN A 111 -27.13 12.27 -8.84
N ARG A 112 -27.42 12.20 -7.52
CA ARG A 112 -26.49 11.71 -6.51
C ARG A 112 -26.11 10.24 -6.75
N ASN A 113 -27.09 9.37 -7.01
CA ASN A 113 -26.86 7.95 -7.26
C ASN A 113 -25.96 7.76 -8.49
N THR A 114 -26.25 8.46 -9.59
CA THR A 114 -25.40 8.50 -10.80
C THR A 114 -23.98 8.97 -10.48
N ALA A 115 -23.83 10.07 -9.73
CA ALA A 115 -22.52 10.57 -9.34
C ALA A 115 -21.73 9.55 -8.50
N LEU A 116 -22.39 8.86 -7.56
CA LEU A 116 -21.74 7.83 -6.75
C LEU A 116 -21.29 6.63 -7.59
N GLU A 117 -22.10 6.14 -8.53
CA GLU A 117 -21.71 5.01 -9.40
C GLU A 117 -20.48 5.38 -10.27
N HIS A 118 -20.42 6.61 -10.80
CA HIS A 118 -19.32 7.04 -11.64
C HIS A 118 -18.05 7.47 -10.87
N LEU A 119 -18.21 8.11 -9.71
CA LEU A 119 -17.07 8.70 -8.99
C LEU A 119 -16.42 7.73 -7.99
N MET A 120 -17.17 6.78 -7.44
CA MET A 120 -16.63 5.88 -6.40
C MET A 120 -15.58 4.92 -6.96
N CYS A 121 -15.68 4.52 -8.23
CA CYS A 121 -14.68 3.66 -8.87
C CYS A 121 -13.37 4.42 -9.16
N ILE A 122 -13.43 5.70 -9.49
CA ILE A 122 -12.24 6.50 -9.85
C ILE A 122 -11.55 7.14 -8.64
N ARG A 123 -12.20 7.21 -7.46
CA ARG A 123 -11.65 7.85 -6.26
C ARG A 123 -10.25 7.37 -5.89
N ASN A 124 -9.98 6.07 -6.07
CA ASN A 124 -8.68 5.48 -5.73
C ASN A 124 -7.63 5.63 -6.83
N ASN A 125 -8.04 6.00 -8.05
CA ASN A 125 -7.17 6.01 -9.22
C ASN A 125 -5.96 6.97 -9.07
N PRO A 126 -6.13 8.22 -8.58
CA PRO A 126 -4.99 9.11 -8.36
C PRO A 126 -3.93 8.53 -7.41
N LYS A 127 -4.37 7.85 -6.34
CA LYS A 127 -3.45 7.15 -5.43
C LYS A 127 -2.70 6.06 -6.19
N LEU A 128 -3.38 5.21 -6.95
CA LEU A 128 -2.74 4.12 -7.69
C LEU A 128 -1.70 4.63 -8.70
N HIS A 129 -1.98 5.71 -9.42
CA HIS A 129 -1.01 6.34 -10.31
C HIS A 129 0.20 6.88 -9.56
N LEU A 130 0.01 7.53 -8.42
CA LEU A 130 1.12 7.99 -7.58
C LEU A 130 1.97 6.81 -7.10
N CYS A 131 1.34 5.70 -6.73
CA CYS A 131 2.04 4.49 -6.28
C CYS A 131 2.86 3.85 -7.41
N GLN A 132 2.36 3.83 -8.64
CA GLN A 132 3.11 3.40 -9.82
C GLN A 132 4.36 4.26 -10.04
N LEU A 133 4.20 5.59 -9.96
CA LEU A 133 5.32 6.53 -10.05
C LEU A 133 6.35 6.31 -8.93
N CYS A 134 5.89 6.09 -7.70
CA CYS A 134 6.75 5.74 -6.58
C CYS A 134 7.48 4.40 -6.80
N GLY A 135 6.83 3.42 -7.42
CA GLY A 135 7.44 2.15 -7.81
C GLY A 135 8.59 2.34 -8.80
N ILE A 136 8.33 3.06 -9.90
CA ILE A 136 9.37 3.39 -10.91
C ILE A 136 10.55 4.13 -10.25
N LEU A 137 10.26 5.15 -9.44
CA LEU A 137 11.28 5.91 -8.73
C LEU A 137 12.12 4.99 -7.82
N ARG A 138 11.47 4.11 -7.07
CA ARG A 138 12.15 3.13 -6.20
C ARG A 138 13.05 2.20 -7.01
N SER A 139 12.61 1.67 -8.15
CA SER A 139 13.45 0.80 -8.99
C SER A 139 14.72 1.53 -9.46
N HIS A 140 14.64 2.83 -9.74
CA HIS A 140 15.82 3.64 -10.05
C HIS A 140 16.72 3.88 -8.84
N ILE A 141 16.14 4.19 -7.68
CA ILE A 141 16.87 4.37 -6.42
C ILE A 141 17.65 3.10 -6.05
N LEU A 142 17.01 1.93 -6.12
CA LEU A 142 17.66 0.66 -5.79
C LEU A 142 18.80 0.31 -6.77
N LYS A 143 18.67 0.65 -8.05
CA LYS A 143 19.77 0.50 -9.02
C LYS A 143 20.95 1.40 -8.66
N THR A 144 20.69 2.64 -8.27
CA THR A 144 21.74 3.57 -7.80
C THR A 144 22.39 3.07 -6.51
N GLU A 145 21.59 2.55 -5.57
CA GLU A 145 22.12 1.94 -4.35
C GLU A 145 23.05 0.77 -4.67
N GLN A 146 22.65 -0.12 -5.56
CA GLN A 146 23.48 -1.26 -5.96
C GLN A 146 24.83 -0.79 -6.51
N GLN A 147 24.87 0.28 -7.31
CA GLN A 147 26.12 0.86 -7.81
C GLN A 147 26.97 1.44 -6.68
N LEU A 148 26.38 2.15 -5.73
CA LEU A 148 27.10 2.73 -4.59
C LEU A 148 27.62 1.66 -3.62
N VAL A 149 26.88 0.58 -3.43
CA VAL A 149 27.34 -0.60 -2.65
C VAL A 149 28.51 -1.29 -3.35
N GLN A 150 28.43 -1.48 -4.68
CA GLN A 150 29.55 -2.04 -5.47
C GLN A 150 30.82 -1.19 -5.41
N GLN A 151 30.67 0.13 -5.28
CA GLN A 151 31.77 1.07 -5.08
C GLN A 151 32.29 1.12 -3.63
N GLY A 152 31.68 0.38 -2.70
CA GLY A 152 32.02 0.39 -1.27
C GLY A 152 31.65 1.69 -0.56
N ARG A 153 30.75 2.50 -1.14
CA ARG A 153 30.30 3.78 -0.57
C ARG A 153 29.09 3.64 0.35
N LEU A 154 28.30 2.58 0.13
CA LEU A 154 27.23 2.13 1.03
C LEU A 154 27.57 0.72 1.51
N GLU A 155 27.13 0.36 2.71
CA GLU A 155 27.45 -0.94 3.33
C GLU A 155 26.46 -2.01 2.91
N GLN A 156 25.17 -1.68 2.81
CA GLN A 156 24.12 -2.66 2.51
C GLN A 156 22.92 -2.04 1.78
N THR A 157 22.08 -2.93 1.23
CA THR A 157 20.79 -2.56 0.65
C THR A 157 19.87 -1.95 1.73
N GLY A 158 19.16 -0.89 1.35
CA GLY A 158 18.32 -0.08 2.22
C GLY A 158 19.03 1.12 2.87
N ASP A 159 20.36 1.21 2.82
CA ASP A 159 21.08 2.37 3.39
C ASP A 159 20.77 3.67 2.63
N ILE A 160 20.49 3.58 1.32
CA ILE A 160 20.14 4.74 0.50
C ILE A 160 18.88 5.48 1.00
N PHE A 161 17.98 4.79 1.70
CA PHE A 161 16.75 5.39 2.23
C PHE A 161 16.98 6.23 3.49
N HIS A 162 18.21 6.30 3.99
CA HIS A 162 18.63 7.21 5.04
C HIS A 162 19.31 8.48 4.51
N ILE A 163 19.27 8.70 3.19
CA ILE A 163 19.91 9.81 2.50
C ILE A 163 18.86 10.57 1.70
N ASP A 164 18.95 11.90 1.67
CA ASP A 164 18.05 12.74 0.88
C ASP A 164 18.43 12.68 -0.62
N LEU A 165 17.45 12.84 -1.51
CA LEU A 165 17.71 12.77 -2.95
C LEU A 165 18.78 13.77 -3.43
N SER A 166 18.81 14.97 -2.85
CA SER A 166 19.84 15.97 -3.16
C SER A 166 21.25 15.55 -2.74
N GLU A 167 21.36 14.80 -1.65
CA GLU A 167 22.64 14.28 -1.17
C GLU A 167 23.10 13.10 -2.03
N VAL A 168 22.17 12.28 -2.54
CA VAL A 168 22.47 11.27 -3.57
C VAL A 168 23.00 11.93 -4.84
N ASP A 169 22.35 12.99 -5.32
CA ASP A 169 22.81 13.75 -6.49
C ASP A 169 24.20 14.36 -6.29
N GLN A 170 24.48 14.86 -5.08
CA GLN A 170 25.81 15.37 -4.73
C GLN A 170 26.85 14.25 -4.71
N ALA A 171 26.52 13.12 -4.10
CA ALA A 171 27.41 11.97 -4.02
C ALA A 171 27.73 11.39 -5.40
N LEU A 172 26.80 11.44 -6.36
CA LEU A 172 27.06 11.04 -7.74
C LEU A 172 28.04 11.97 -8.47
N LYS A 173 28.14 13.24 -8.06
CA LYS A 173 29.09 14.23 -8.62
C LYS A 173 30.43 14.21 -7.89
N ASP A 174 30.41 13.97 -6.59
CA ASP A 174 31.57 13.95 -5.71
C ASP A 174 31.76 12.56 -5.08
N THR A 175 32.73 11.82 -5.62
CA THR A 175 33.07 10.48 -5.14
C THR A 175 33.79 10.48 -3.79
N SER A 176 34.30 11.63 -3.33
CA SER A 176 34.97 11.76 -2.04
C SER A 176 34.01 11.94 -0.86
N MET A 177 32.73 12.22 -1.15
CA MET A 177 31.70 12.38 -0.13
C MET A 177 31.46 11.06 0.62
N ASP A 178 31.65 11.11 1.95
CA ASP A 178 31.40 9.99 2.87
C ASP A 178 29.90 9.87 3.19
N LEU A 179 29.22 9.00 2.44
CA LEU A 179 27.80 8.71 2.63
C LEU A 179 27.50 8.06 3.99
N MET A 180 28.42 7.24 4.51
CA MET A 180 28.17 6.52 5.76
C MET A 180 28.18 7.44 6.97
N SER A 181 28.85 8.60 6.89
CA SER A 181 28.73 9.66 7.89
C SER A 181 27.31 10.20 8.04
N LEU A 182 26.51 10.17 6.96
CA LEU A 182 25.09 10.59 6.96
C LEU A 182 24.16 9.45 7.35
N VAL A 183 24.39 8.26 6.78
CA VAL A 183 23.53 7.08 6.98
C VAL A 183 23.50 6.65 8.43
N ARG A 184 24.67 6.45 9.06
CA ARG A 184 24.79 5.88 10.40
C ARG A 184 23.94 6.62 11.46
N PRO A 185 24.05 7.95 11.64
CA PRO A 185 23.25 8.65 12.64
C PRO A 185 21.74 8.60 12.32
N ARG A 186 21.35 8.72 11.05
CA ARG A 186 19.93 8.70 10.65
C ARG A 186 19.30 7.33 10.81
N LYS A 187 20.06 6.26 10.55
CA LYS A 187 19.64 4.88 10.79
C LYS A 187 19.37 4.62 12.26
N VAL A 188 20.20 5.13 13.18
CA VAL A 188 19.95 5.04 14.63
C VAL A 188 18.65 5.74 15.04
N VAL A 189 18.39 6.93 14.50
CA VAL A 189 17.13 7.67 14.74
C VAL A 189 15.93 6.86 14.22
N HIS A 190 16.02 6.32 13.01
CA HIS A 190 14.96 5.50 12.41
C HIS A 190 14.66 4.24 13.24
N GLU A 191 15.68 3.49 13.64
CA GLU A 191 15.54 2.29 14.47
C GLU A 191 15.01 2.60 15.88
N THR A 192 15.28 3.79 16.40
CA THR A 192 14.69 4.27 17.66
C THR A 192 13.21 4.57 17.46
N ALA A 193 12.84 5.26 16.38
CA ALA A 193 11.45 5.57 16.07
C ALA A 193 10.61 4.31 15.82
N LYS A 194 11.16 3.29 15.16
CA LYS A 194 10.50 1.99 14.93
C LYS A 194 10.11 1.25 16.21
N LYS A 195 10.81 1.49 17.32
CA LYS A 195 10.51 0.87 18.62
C LYS A 195 9.36 1.56 19.36
N ALA A 196 8.90 2.72 18.88
CA ALA A 196 7.76 3.40 19.45
C ALA A 196 6.50 2.53 19.30
N LYS A 197 5.73 2.39 20.39
CA LYS A 197 4.50 1.59 20.41
C LYS A 197 3.31 2.31 19.78
N GLU A 198 3.38 3.63 19.72
CA GLU A 198 2.31 4.50 19.23
C GLU A 198 2.90 5.62 18.38
N CYS A 199 2.20 5.97 17.30
CA CYS A 199 2.46 7.17 16.53
C CYS A 199 1.50 8.27 17.05
N PRO A 200 2.01 9.41 17.54
CA PRO A 200 1.16 10.46 18.08
C PRO A 200 0.27 11.05 16.97
N LEU A 201 -1.04 11.14 17.24
CA LEU A 201 -2.01 11.70 16.27
C LEU A 201 -1.91 13.23 16.19
N LEU A 202 -1.64 13.88 17.32
CA LEU A 202 -1.55 15.33 17.43
C LEU A 202 -0.38 15.71 18.32
N VAL A 203 0.51 16.54 17.78
CA VAL A 203 1.68 17.08 18.48
C VAL A 203 1.66 18.58 18.31
N ASP A 204 1.79 19.33 19.41
CA ASP A 204 1.89 20.79 19.35
C ASP A 204 3.32 21.25 19.02
N SER A 205 3.50 22.56 18.82
CA SER A 205 4.81 23.16 18.52
C SER A 205 5.84 23.02 19.66
N ARG A 206 5.42 22.57 20.84
CA ARG A 206 6.28 22.31 22.01
C ARG A 206 6.54 20.82 22.19
N CYS A 207 6.25 20.01 21.18
CA CYS A 207 6.37 18.55 21.19
C CYS A 207 5.48 17.86 22.25
N ARG A 208 4.40 18.52 22.71
CA ARG A 208 3.42 17.88 23.58
C ARG A 208 2.53 16.98 22.73
N ILE A 209 2.49 15.69 23.07
CA ILE A 209 1.51 14.75 22.50
C ILE A 209 0.16 15.05 23.14
N LEU A 210 -0.77 15.57 22.36
CA LEU A 210 -2.14 15.82 22.79
C LEU A 210 -2.91 14.51 22.71
N ARG A 211 -3.42 14.06 23.85
CA ARG A 211 -4.26 12.87 23.96
C ARG A 211 -5.69 13.32 24.23
N PRO A 212 -6.70 12.58 23.72
CA PRO A 212 -8.07 12.83 24.11
C PRO A 212 -8.22 12.70 25.63
N ASP A 213 -9.12 13.49 26.20
CA ASP A 213 -9.44 13.34 27.61
C ASP A 213 -10.04 11.94 27.83
N PRO A 214 -9.72 11.25 28.92
CA PRO A 214 -10.34 9.97 29.21
C PRO A 214 -11.87 10.16 29.23
N PRO A 215 -12.65 9.26 28.62
CA PRO A 215 -14.10 9.39 28.61
C PRO A 215 -14.61 9.51 30.05
N GLU A 216 -15.45 10.52 30.32
CA GLU A 216 -16.12 10.62 31.61
C GLU A 216 -17.02 9.39 31.76
N ILE A 217 -17.05 8.79 32.95
CA ILE A 217 -17.55 7.42 33.20
C ILE A 217 -19.08 7.29 33.03
N ASP A 218 -19.80 8.35 32.68
CA ASP A 218 -21.26 8.35 32.64
C ASP A 218 -21.80 8.99 31.34
N HIS A 219 -21.74 8.22 30.25
CA HIS A 219 -22.37 8.59 28.99
C HIS A 219 -23.38 7.52 28.58
N GLU A 220 -24.53 7.97 28.07
CA GLU A 220 -25.55 7.09 27.53
C GLU A 220 -25.00 6.27 26.36
N ASP A 221 -25.46 5.03 26.26
CA ASP A 221 -25.06 4.08 25.23
C ASP A 221 -25.29 4.69 23.83
N GLY A 222 -24.22 4.78 23.03
CA GLY A 222 -24.24 5.44 21.71
C GLY A 222 -23.67 6.86 21.66
N THR A 223 -23.18 7.42 22.78
CA THR A 223 -22.52 8.74 22.78
C THR A 223 -21.09 8.63 22.24
N LEU A 224 -20.77 9.41 21.20
CA LEU A 224 -19.39 9.54 20.71
C LEU A 224 -18.59 10.41 21.67
N VAL A 225 -17.74 9.79 22.47
CA VAL A 225 -16.77 10.46 23.34
C VAL A 225 -15.44 10.57 22.59
N GLY A 226 -14.92 11.79 22.49
CA GLY A 226 -13.74 12.14 21.70
C GLY A 226 -12.47 12.20 22.51
#